data_AF-A0A7W1V2A7-F1
#
_entry.id   AF-A0A7W1V2A7-F1
#
_cell.length_a   1.000
_cell.length_b   1.000
_cell.length_c   1.000
_cell.angle_alpha   90.00
_cell.angle_beta   90.00
_cell.angle_gamma   90.00
#
_symmetry.space_group_name_H-M   'P 1'
#
loop_
_entity.id
_entity.type
_entity.pdbx_description
1 polymer ?
#
loop_
_entity_poly.entity_id
_entity_poly.type
_entity_poly.pdbx_seq_one_letter_code
_entity_poly.pdbx_strand_id
1 'polypeptide(L)'
;MSAWLGVVSRDHVRRGVRLGIAQIGHGKRSGLAKMQRGDCLVYYSPRASLSGNEQVKAFTAIGEIVDDEIWQADEGEFKPWRRAVAYDEDTVDVAVDDLKDRLELTSTPSWGYQLRRGLVPLSDRDLEVIRAAMTSRAPP
;
A
#
# COMPACT_ATOMS: atom_id res chain seq x y z
N MET A 1 -7.39 9.55 12.26
CA MET A 1 -6.41 8.79 11.48
C MET A 1 -7.19 7.74 10.71
N SER A 2 -7.10 7.74 9.39
CA SER A 2 -7.71 6.70 8.56
C SER A 2 -6.63 5.82 7.94
N ALA A 3 -6.97 4.58 7.59
CA ALA A 3 -6.08 3.65 6.94
C ALA A 3 -6.54 3.34 5.50
N TRP A 4 -5.58 3.18 4.61
CA TRP A 4 -5.81 2.94 3.19
C TRP A 4 -4.96 1.79 2.68
N LEU A 5 -5.55 0.96 1.81
CA LEU A 5 -4.85 -0.11 1.10
C LEU A 5 -4.65 0.26 -0.37
N GLY A 6 -3.40 0.51 -0.75
CA GLY A 6 -2.98 0.71 -2.13
C GLY A 6 -2.65 -0.61 -2.83
N VAL A 7 -3.27 -0.87 -3.98
CA VAL A 7 -3.05 -2.09 -4.76
C VAL A 7 -2.09 -1.79 -5.90
N VAL A 8 -0.82 -2.17 -5.74
CA VAL A 8 0.27 -1.81 -6.65
C VAL A 8 1.29 -2.96 -6.75
N SER A 9 1.89 -3.18 -7.91
CA SER A 9 2.97 -4.16 -8.10
C SER A 9 4.15 -3.90 -7.15
N ARG A 10 4.78 -4.97 -6.63
CA ARG A 10 5.86 -4.91 -5.64
C ARG A 10 7.03 -4.02 -6.08
N ASP A 11 7.44 -4.06 -7.34
CA ASP A 11 8.55 -3.25 -7.85
C ASP A 11 8.27 -1.75 -7.78
N HIS A 12 7.02 -1.36 -8.05
CA HIS A 12 6.60 0.04 -7.97
C HIS A 12 6.53 0.49 -6.50
N VAL A 13 6.03 -0.37 -5.61
CA VAL A 13 6.04 -0.10 -4.16
C VAL A 13 7.47 0.13 -3.68
N ARG A 14 8.40 -0.78 -4.01
CA ARG A 14 9.82 -0.64 -3.64
C ARG A 14 10.45 0.65 -4.18
N ARG A 15 10.10 1.07 -5.40
CA ARG A 15 10.54 2.37 -5.94
C ARG A 15 9.97 3.54 -5.13
N GLY A 16 8.69 3.50 -4.78
CA GLY A 16 8.05 4.52 -3.94
C GLY A 16 8.68 4.60 -2.55
N VAL A 17 8.91 3.46 -1.91
CA VAL A 17 9.57 3.36 -0.59
C VAL A 17 10.96 3.99 -0.62
N ARG A 18 11.81 3.65 -1.60
CA ARG A 18 13.15 4.24 -1.73
C ARG A 18 13.14 5.77 -1.90
N LEU A 19 12.06 6.31 -2.44
CA LEU A 19 11.89 7.74 -2.69
C LEU A 19 11.10 8.45 -1.57
N GLY A 20 10.56 7.72 -0.59
CA GLY A 20 9.69 8.28 0.44
C GLY A 20 8.35 8.82 -0.09
N ILE A 21 7.80 8.20 -1.15
CA ILE A 21 6.60 8.70 -1.82
C ILE A 21 5.50 7.65 -2.00
N ALA A 22 4.26 8.09 -1.92
CA ALA A 22 3.11 7.40 -2.49
C ALA A 22 2.87 7.84 -3.93
N GLN A 23 2.78 6.87 -4.84
CA GLN A 23 2.33 7.07 -6.20
C GLN A 23 1.38 5.91 -6.57
N ILE A 24 0.11 6.22 -6.83
CA ILE A 24 -0.94 5.22 -7.04
C ILE A 24 -1.83 5.58 -8.22
N GLY A 25 -2.67 4.64 -8.66
CA GLY A 25 -3.70 4.91 -9.68
C GLY A 25 -3.13 5.40 -11.02
N HIS A 26 -1.99 4.86 -11.46
CA HIS A 26 -1.25 5.30 -12.65
C HIS A 26 -0.78 6.77 -12.59
N GLY A 27 -0.45 7.26 -11.39
CA GLY A 27 0.01 8.63 -11.19
C GLY A 27 -1.12 9.67 -11.14
N LYS A 28 -2.37 9.25 -10.96
CA LYS A 28 -3.52 10.17 -10.84
C LYS A 28 -3.60 10.76 -9.43
N ARG A 29 -3.99 12.04 -9.36
CA ARG A 29 -4.17 12.79 -8.11
C ARG A 29 -5.31 12.26 -7.23
N SER A 30 -6.37 11.71 -7.83
CA SER A 30 -7.64 11.43 -7.14
C SER A 30 -7.54 10.40 -6.01
N GLY A 31 -6.61 9.44 -6.10
CA GLY A 31 -6.36 8.50 -5.01
C GLY A 31 -5.64 9.17 -3.85
N LEU A 32 -4.58 9.93 -4.16
CA LEU A 32 -3.77 10.63 -3.17
C LEU A 32 -4.58 11.69 -2.41
N ALA A 33 -5.48 12.39 -3.11
CA ALA A 33 -6.33 13.44 -2.56
C ALA A 33 -7.38 12.96 -1.53
N LYS A 34 -7.54 11.64 -1.36
CA LYS A 34 -8.43 11.07 -0.33
C LYS A 34 -7.73 10.90 1.02
N MET A 35 -6.41 10.84 1.01
CA MET A 35 -5.62 10.73 2.21
C MET A 35 -5.37 12.13 2.77
N GLN A 36 -4.98 12.22 4.03
CA GLN A 36 -4.55 13.45 4.69
C GLN A 36 -3.33 13.16 5.57
N ARG A 37 -2.66 14.20 6.07
CA ARG A 37 -1.59 14.06 7.05
C ARG A 37 -2.02 13.16 8.22
N GLY A 38 -1.15 12.23 8.58
CA GLY A 38 -1.40 11.27 9.65
C GLY A 38 -2.29 10.09 9.27
N ASP A 39 -2.75 9.97 8.02
CA ASP A 39 -3.36 8.72 7.55
C ASP A 39 -2.28 7.66 7.30
N CYS A 40 -2.65 6.39 7.49
CA CYS A 40 -1.78 5.26 7.20
C CYS A 40 -2.02 4.72 5.78
N LEU A 41 -0.95 4.42 5.06
CA LEU A 41 -0.97 3.74 3.77
C LEU A 41 -0.29 2.38 3.88
N VAL A 42 -1.04 1.32 3.58
CA VAL A 42 -0.56 -0.04 3.42
C VAL A 42 -0.57 -0.39 1.94
N TYR A 43 0.48 -1.05 1.45
CA TYR A 43 0.51 -1.58 0.09
C TYR A 43 0.24 -3.08 0.07
N TYR A 44 -0.70 -3.49 -0.79
CA TYR A 44 -0.87 -4.87 -1.20
C TYR A 44 -0.41 -5.06 -2.64
N SER A 45 0.48 -6.03 -2.85
CA SER A 45 1.02 -6.36 -4.16
C SER A 45 0.46 -7.69 -4.65
N PRO A 46 -0.47 -7.70 -5.63
CA PRO A 46 -0.96 -8.95 -6.21
C PRO A 46 0.12 -9.67 -7.03
N ARG A 47 1.12 -8.93 -7.53
CA ARG A 47 2.17 -9.40 -8.43
C ARG A 47 3.47 -8.62 -8.28
N ALA A 48 4.57 -9.19 -8.73
CA ALA A 48 5.89 -8.58 -8.64
C ALA A 48 6.01 -7.31 -9.51
N SER A 49 5.64 -7.43 -10.78
CA SER A 49 5.79 -6.36 -11.78
C SER A 49 4.52 -6.15 -12.64
N LEU A 50 4.50 -5.05 -13.40
CA LEU A 50 3.38 -4.69 -14.29
C LEU A 50 3.28 -5.54 -15.56
N SER A 51 4.38 -6.11 -16.03
CA SER A 51 4.44 -6.97 -17.22
C SER A 51 4.57 -8.46 -16.89
N GLY A 52 4.91 -8.79 -15.65
CA GLY A 52 5.09 -10.16 -15.19
C GLY A 52 3.82 -10.85 -14.69
N ASN A 53 3.88 -12.19 -14.69
CA ASN A 53 2.86 -13.09 -14.15
C ASN A 53 3.20 -13.64 -12.77
N GLU A 54 4.35 -13.26 -12.21
CA GLU A 54 4.77 -13.69 -10.88
C GLU A 54 3.84 -13.12 -9.81
N GLN A 55 3.17 -14.03 -9.09
CA GLN A 55 2.23 -13.69 -8.03
C GLN A 55 3.00 -13.40 -6.74
N VAL A 56 2.62 -12.30 -6.08
CA VAL A 56 3.19 -11.91 -4.78
C VAL A 56 2.14 -12.11 -3.70
N LYS A 57 0.94 -11.53 -3.89
CA LYS A 57 -0.21 -11.62 -2.97
C LYS A 57 0.17 -11.35 -1.51
N ALA A 58 0.92 -10.28 -1.28
CA ALA A 58 1.43 -9.92 0.03
C ALA A 58 1.19 -8.44 0.33
N PHE A 59 1.16 -8.11 1.61
CA PHE A 59 1.38 -6.74 2.10
C PHE A 59 2.87 -6.45 2.04
N THR A 60 3.28 -5.37 1.39
CA THR A 60 4.68 -5.17 0.96
C THR A 60 5.33 -3.88 1.44
N ALA A 61 4.53 -2.94 1.96
CA ALA A 61 5.02 -1.77 2.67
C ALA A 61 3.88 -1.16 3.50
N ILE A 62 4.24 -0.46 4.57
CA ILE A 62 3.33 0.30 5.42
C ILE A 62 4.02 1.60 5.82
N GLY A 63 3.27 2.68 5.91
CA GLY A 63 3.79 3.99 6.30
C GLY A 63 2.70 5.02 6.56
N GLU A 64 3.11 6.18 7.04
CA GLU A 64 2.22 7.31 7.37
C GLU A 64 2.40 8.47 6.39
N ILE A 65 1.28 9.10 6.01
CA ILE A 65 1.28 10.33 5.21
C ILE A 65 1.85 11.49 6.03
N VAL A 66 2.95 12.08 5.57
CA VAL A 66 3.73 13.07 6.32
C VAL A 66 3.07 14.45 6.35
N ASP A 67 2.44 14.85 5.25
CA ASP A 67 1.89 16.18 5.06
C ASP A 67 0.67 16.17 4.15
N ASP A 68 0.05 17.34 4.03
CA ASP A 68 -1.10 17.50 3.17
C ASP A 68 -0.74 17.82 1.71
N GLU A 69 0.54 17.98 1.39
CA GLU A 69 0.98 18.38 0.05
C GLU A 69 0.85 17.22 -0.94
N ILE A 70 0.34 17.55 -2.13
CA ILE A 70 0.30 16.62 -3.26
C ILE A 70 0.90 17.37 -4.43
N TRP A 71 2.07 16.93 -4.87
CA TRP A 71 2.80 17.58 -5.95
C TRP A 71 2.83 16.70 -7.18
N GLN A 72 3.08 17.32 -8.33
CA GLN A 72 3.30 16.61 -9.57
C GLN A 72 4.81 16.54 -9.83
N ALA A 73 5.34 15.33 -9.95
CA ALA A 73 6.73 15.16 -10.38
C ALA A 73 6.82 15.27 -11.90
N ASP A 74 7.92 15.84 -12.39
CA ASP A 74 8.25 15.87 -13.80
C ASP A 74 9.24 14.73 -14.12
N GLU A 75 8.77 13.70 -14.81
CA GLU A 75 9.62 12.64 -15.39
C GLU A 75 9.63 12.72 -16.93
N GLY A 76 9.47 13.93 -17.48
CA GLY A 76 9.38 14.18 -18.92
C GLY A 76 7.93 14.07 -19.42
N GLU A 77 7.67 13.13 -20.33
CA GLU A 77 6.32 12.92 -20.91
C GLU A 77 5.31 12.42 -19.87
N PHE A 78 5.78 11.75 -18.82
CA PHE A 78 4.96 11.27 -17.72
C PHE A 78 5.12 12.17 -16.49
N LYS A 79 4.01 12.76 -16.04
CA LYS A 79 3.98 13.67 -14.88
C LYS A 79 3.08 13.14 -13.77
N PRO A 80 3.56 12.18 -12.95
CA PRO A 80 2.74 11.57 -11.92
C PRO A 80 2.55 12.48 -10.71
N TRP A 81 1.38 12.38 -10.10
CA TRP A 81 1.12 12.96 -8.78
C TRP A 81 1.72 12.08 -7.67
N ARG A 82 2.29 12.72 -6.66
CA ARG A 82 3.01 12.12 -5.54
C ARG A 82 2.63 12.79 -4.23
N ARG A 83 2.86 12.06 -3.14
CA ARG A 83 2.75 12.55 -1.76
C ARG A 83 3.84 11.93 -0.90
N ALA A 84 4.30 12.66 0.12
CA ALA A 84 5.33 12.20 1.03
C ALA A 84 4.77 11.15 2.00
N VAL A 85 5.54 10.08 2.19
CA VAL A 85 5.20 8.99 3.12
C VAL A 85 6.44 8.63 3.94
N ALA A 86 6.27 8.61 5.25
CA ALA A 86 7.24 8.04 6.17
C ALA A 86 6.93 6.55 6.29
N TYR A 87 7.71 5.72 5.58
CA TYR A 87 7.56 4.26 5.65
C TYR A 87 8.16 3.71 6.93
N ASP A 88 7.51 2.70 7.50
CA ASP A 88 8.05 1.94 8.62
C ASP A 88 9.33 1.22 8.16
N GLU A 89 10.41 1.40 8.94
CA GLU A 89 11.65 0.66 8.77
C GLU A 89 11.49 -0.79 9.28
N ASP A 90 12.36 -1.70 8.82
CA ASP A 90 12.41 -3.10 9.26
C ASP A 90 11.11 -3.92 9.07
N THR A 91 10.33 -3.60 8.04
CA THR A 91 9.14 -4.39 7.68
C THR A 91 9.46 -5.57 6.77
N VAL A 92 8.72 -6.68 6.95
CA VAL A 92 8.75 -7.84 6.06
C VAL A 92 7.49 -7.92 5.21
N ASP A 93 7.60 -8.50 4.01
CA ASP A 93 6.44 -8.88 3.23
C ASP A 93 5.64 -9.96 3.96
N VAL A 94 4.32 -9.76 4.09
CA VAL A 94 3.41 -10.74 4.74
C VAL A 94 2.39 -11.22 3.72
N ALA A 95 2.31 -12.53 3.49
CA ALA A 95 1.33 -13.09 2.57
C ALA A 95 -0.09 -12.85 3.10
N VAL A 96 -1.02 -12.47 2.23
CA VAL A 96 -2.41 -12.27 2.66
C VAL A 96 -3.03 -13.54 3.20
N ASP A 97 -2.59 -14.71 2.71
CA ASP A 97 -3.06 -16.01 3.16
C ASP A 97 -2.73 -16.30 4.63
N ASP A 98 -1.66 -15.69 5.19
CA ASP A 98 -1.28 -15.85 6.59
C ASP A 98 -2.19 -15.05 7.54
N LEU A 99 -2.89 -14.04 7.00
CA LEU A 99 -3.74 -13.12 7.77
C LEU A 99 -5.23 -13.23 7.42
N LYS A 100 -5.60 -13.94 6.35
CA LYS A 100 -6.95 -13.90 5.77
C LYS A 100 -8.09 -14.24 6.74
N ASP A 101 -7.84 -15.07 7.75
CA ASP A 101 -8.87 -15.47 8.72
C ASP A 101 -9.04 -14.44 9.86
N ARG A 102 -8.17 -13.42 9.90
CA ARG A 102 -8.11 -12.36 10.92
C ARG A 102 -8.52 -10.99 10.39
N LEU A 103 -8.58 -10.81 9.07
CA LEU A 103 -8.88 -9.54 8.42
C LEU A 103 -10.36 -9.42 8.04
N GLU A 104 -10.94 -8.26 8.31
CA GLU A 104 -12.25 -7.85 7.79
C GLU A 104 -12.22 -7.72 6.27
N LEU A 105 -11.11 -7.25 5.69
CA LEU A 105 -10.86 -7.14 4.26
C LEU A 105 -11.20 -8.44 3.51
N THR A 106 -10.81 -9.59 4.06
CA THR A 106 -10.92 -10.93 3.45
C THR A 106 -12.09 -11.75 3.98
N SER A 107 -12.96 -11.15 4.82
CA SER A 107 -14.10 -11.83 5.44
C SER A 107 -15.16 -12.35 4.45
N THR A 108 -15.15 -11.86 3.21
CA THR A 108 -16.06 -12.30 2.15
C THR A 108 -15.34 -13.09 1.07
N PRO A 109 -15.94 -14.16 0.49
CA PRO A 109 -15.29 -14.95 -0.55
C PRO A 109 -14.86 -14.17 -1.81
N SER A 110 -15.54 -13.07 -2.10
CA SER A 110 -15.30 -12.22 -3.28
C SER A 110 -14.44 -10.98 -2.97
N TRP A 111 -13.73 -10.96 -1.84
CA TRP A 111 -12.96 -9.81 -1.39
C TRP A 111 -12.00 -9.24 -2.46
N GLY A 112 -11.42 -10.09 -3.31
CA GLY A 112 -10.52 -9.66 -4.39
C GLY A 112 -11.15 -8.70 -5.40
N TYR A 113 -12.49 -8.62 -5.48
CA TYR A 113 -13.18 -7.66 -6.35
C TYR A 113 -12.90 -6.21 -5.94
N GLN A 114 -12.80 -5.92 -4.64
CA GLN A 114 -12.57 -4.55 -4.16
C GLN A 114 -11.18 -4.04 -4.54
N LEU A 115 -10.19 -4.93 -4.67
CA LEU A 115 -8.82 -4.61 -5.04
C LEU A 115 -8.71 -3.99 -6.44
N ARG A 116 -9.69 -4.26 -7.32
CA ARG A 116 -9.75 -3.68 -8.67
C ARG A 116 -9.87 -2.15 -8.65
N ARG A 117 -10.27 -1.56 -7.52
CA ARG A 117 -10.37 -0.10 -7.33
C ARG A 117 -8.99 0.55 -7.21
N GLY A 118 -7.93 -0.20 -6.98
CA GLY A 118 -6.55 0.31 -6.85
C GLY A 118 -6.25 1.00 -5.50
N LEU A 119 -7.27 1.54 -4.84
CA LEU A 119 -7.20 2.11 -3.50
C LEU A 119 -8.52 1.85 -2.77
N VAL A 120 -8.45 1.22 -1.59
CA VAL A 120 -9.62 0.93 -0.75
C VAL A 120 -9.38 1.39 0.69
N PRO A 121 -10.42 1.80 1.43
CA PRO A 121 -10.28 2.05 2.87
C PRO A 121 -9.96 0.73 3.59
N LEU A 122 -9.19 0.84 4.67
CA LEU A 122 -8.83 -0.26 5.55
C LEU A 122 -9.38 0.08 6.95
N SER A 123 -9.93 -0.91 7.68
CA SER A 123 -10.36 -0.68 9.05
C SER A 123 -9.17 -0.59 9.99
N ASP A 124 -9.35 0.07 11.15
CA ASP A 124 -8.30 0.18 12.16
C ASP A 124 -7.85 -1.20 12.66
N ARG A 125 -8.79 -2.14 12.78
CA ARG A 125 -8.51 -3.54 13.13
C ARG A 125 -7.59 -4.22 12.12
N ASP A 126 -7.88 -4.08 10.83
CA ASP A 126 -7.06 -4.69 9.77
C ASP A 126 -5.67 -4.06 9.73
N LEU A 127 -5.60 -2.73 9.89
CA LEU A 127 -4.34 -2.02 9.97
C LEU A 127 -3.47 -2.55 11.11
N GLU A 128 -4.03 -2.70 12.32
CA GLU A 128 -3.30 -3.23 13.48
C GLU A 128 -2.78 -4.65 13.24
N VAL A 129 -3.62 -5.54 12.69
CA VAL A 129 -3.24 -6.92 12.39
C VAL A 129 -2.10 -6.97 11.35
N ILE A 130 -2.21 -6.19 10.28
CA ILE A 130 -1.20 -6.14 9.21
C ILE A 130 0.10 -5.54 9.74
N ARG A 131 0.04 -4.40 10.44
CA ARG A 131 1.23 -3.73 11.00
C ARG A 131 1.96 -4.65 11.96
N ALA A 132 1.24 -5.32 12.86
CA ALA A 132 1.83 -6.26 13.81
C ALA A 132 2.55 -7.41 13.09
N ALA A 133 1.95 -7.98 12.05
CA ALA A 133 2.57 -9.07 11.29
C ALA A 133 3.79 -8.62 10.48
N MET A 134 3.75 -7.42 9.90
CA MET A 134 4.86 -6.87 9.11
C MET A 134 6.07 -6.45 9.97
N THR A 135 5.84 -6.09 11.23
CA THR A 135 6.88 -5.63 12.18
C THR A 135 7.32 -6.70 13.18
N SER A 136 6.54 -7.78 13.32
CA SER A 136 6.94 -8.93 14.12
C SER A 136 8.09 -9.65 13.42
N ARG A 137 9.31 -9.39 13.88
CA ARG A 137 10.48 -10.19 13.54
C ARG A 137 10.15 -11.67 13.79
N ALA A 138 10.27 -12.54 12.79
CA ALA A 138 10.31 -13.98 13.05
C ALA A 138 11.39 -14.22 14.14
N PRO A 139 11.12 -15.03 15.18
CA PRO A 139 12.18 -15.35 16.13
C PRO A 139 13.35 -15.99 15.38
N PRO A 140 14.61 -15.73 15.80
CA PRO A 140 15.80 -16.27 15.17
C PRO A 140 15.83 -17.81 15.18
#